data_AF-A0A672L4G1-F1
#
_entry.id   AF-A0A672L4G1-F1
#
_cell.length_a   1.000
_cell.length_b   1.000
_cell.length_c   1.000
_cell.angle_alpha   90.00
_cell.angle_beta   90.00
_cell.angle_gamma   90.00
#
_symmetry.space_group_name_H-M   'P 1'
#
loop_
_entity.id
_entity.type
_entity.pdbx_description
1 polymer ?
#
loop_
_entity_poly.entity_id
_entity_poly.type
_entity_poly.pdbx_seq_one_letter_code
_entity_poly.pdbx_strand_id
1 'polypeptide(L)'
;MAMKLAYWDIRGLAQPIRLLLEYTGTKYEEKFYSCGDAPNYDKSCWFNEKEKLGMDFPNLPYLEDGDTKVVQSNAILRYIARKHNLCGETEEEQMRVDILENQAMDFRNGFVQLCYGDFDKSKSCYTDKLPGTLKQFSDFLGDRKWFAGDKITFVDFIMYELLDQHRMFDPACLDDYKNLRCFLDRFESLEKIAEYMKSNKFMKTPVNSKMAKWGNKKE
;
A
#
# COMPACT_ATOMS: atom_id res chain seq x y z
N MET A 1 23.47 -5.82 6.53
CA MET A 1 23.43 -4.75 5.50
C MET A 1 22.03 -4.17 5.50
N ALA A 2 21.83 -2.90 5.11
CA ALA A 2 20.49 -2.34 5.00
C ALA A 2 19.77 -2.95 3.77
N MET A 3 18.48 -3.23 3.88
CA MET A 3 17.67 -3.59 2.70
C MET A 3 17.58 -2.38 1.77
N LYS A 4 17.36 -2.60 0.47
CA LYS A 4 17.08 -1.53 -0.48
C LYS A 4 15.71 -1.71 -1.11
N LEU A 5 14.79 -0.80 -0.80
CA LEU A 5 13.49 -0.71 -1.44
C LEU A 5 13.60 0.23 -2.63
N ALA A 6 13.12 -0.19 -3.79
CA ALA A 6 13.09 0.67 -4.97
C ALA A 6 11.68 0.80 -5.53
N TYR A 7 11.30 2.04 -5.81
CA TYR A 7 10.01 2.37 -6.40
C TYR A 7 10.05 3.72 -7.10
N TRP A 8 8.95 4.09 -7.75
CA TRP A 8 8.73 5.46 -8.18
C TRP A 8 8.70 6.42 -6.97
N ASP A 9 9.08 7.69 -7.18
CA ASP A 9 8.99 8.79 -6.22
C ASP A 9 7.53 9.24 -6.00
N ILE A 10 6.69 8.28 -5.60
CA ILE A 10 5.27 8.40 -5.28
C ILE A 10 4.94 7.41 -4.15
N ARG A 11 3.79 7.63 -3.48
CA ARG A 11 3.26 6.76 -2.43
C ARG A 11 2.99 5.34 -2.99
N GLY A 12 2.03 5.24 -3.93
CA GLY A 12 1.76 4.08 -4.77
C GLY A 12 1.81 2.70 -4.07
N LEU A 13 2.32 1.68 -4.79
CA LEU A 13 2.40 0.30 -4.27
C LEU A 13 3.42 0.11 -3.14
N ALA A 14 4.36 1.04 -2.98
CA ALA A 14 5.43 0.88 -2.02
C ALA A 14 5.04 1.32 -0.60
N GLN A 15 3.96 2.09 -0.43
CA GLN A 15 3.62 2.64 0.87
C GLN A 15 3.35 1.58 1.96
N PRO A 16 2.60 0.48 1.70
CA PRO A 16 2.46 -0.59 2.69
C PRO A 16 3.82 -1.19 3.08
N ILE A 17 4.77 -1.26 2.13
CA ILE A 17 6.12 -1.80 2.36
C ILE A 17 6.93 -0.85 3.24
N ARG A 18 6.90 0.46 2.96
CA ARG A 18 7.55 1.49 3.79
C ARG A 18 7.03 1.46 5.22
N LEU A 19 5.71 1.45 5.38
CA LEU A 19 5.06 1.35 6.70
C LEU A 19 5.49 0.08 7.44
N LEU A 20 5.56 -1.07 6.75
CA LEU A 20 5.97 -2.33 7.35
C LEU A 20 7.45 -2.32 7.77
N LEU A 21 8.35 -1.80 6.92
CA LEU A 21 9.78 -1.67 7.23
C LEU A 21 10.03 -0.78 8.45
N GLU A 22 9.32 0.35 8.54
CA GLU A 22 9.38 1.27 9.68
C GLU A 22 8.80 0.62 10.95
N TYR A 23 7.66 -0.07 10.84
CA TYR A 23 7.05 -0.80 11.96
C TYR A 23 7.97 -1.89 12.53
N THR A 24 8.64 -2.65 11.67
CA THR A 24 9.57 -3.72 12.11
C THR A 24 10.94 -3.19 12.54
N GLY A 25 11.19 -1.88 12.43
CA GLY A 25 12.49 -1.28 12.71
C GLY A 25 13.59 -1.76 11.76
N THR A 26 13.21 -2.25 10.57
CA THR A 26 14.14 -2.80 9.60
C THR A 26 14.94 -1.66 8.96
N LYS A 27 16.27 -1.73 9.05
CA LYS A 27 17.15 -0.75 8.40
C LYS A 27 17.06 -0.92 6.89
N TYR A 28 16.67 0.15 6.20
CA TYR A 28 16.55 0.15 4.75
C TYR A 28 16.94 1.50 4.14
N GLU A 29 17.28 1.46 2.86
CA GLU A 29 17.49 2.61 1.98
C GLU A 29 16.44 2.59 0.87
N GLU A 30 16.05 3.78 0.39
CA GLU A 30 15.12 3.91 -0.73
C GLU A 30 15.83 4.39 -1.99
N LYS A 31 15.61 3.67 -3.10
CA LYS A 31 15.95 4.12 -4.45
C LYS A 31 14.68 4.62 -5.13
N PHE A 32 14.64 5.92 -5.39
CA PHE A 32 13.54 6.54 -6.10
C PHE A 32 13.82 6.66 -7.60
N TYR A 33 12.87 6.21 -8.40
CA TYR A 33 12.78 6.51 -9.82
C TYR A 33 11.80 7.66 -10.03
N SER A 34 12.11 8.61 -10.90
CA SER A 34 11.25 9.77 -11.16
C SER A 34 10.70 9.75 -12.59
N CYS A 35 9.38 9.85 -12.72
CA CYS A 35 8.72 10.06 -14.00
C CYS A 35 8.88 11.54 -14.41
N GLY A 36 9.31 11.78 -15.64
CA GLY A 36 9.38 13.11 -16.23
C GLY A 36 8.02 13.80 -16.32
N ASP A 37 8.02 15.08 -16.67
CA ASP A 37 6.78 15.86 -16.76
C ASP A 37 6.02 15.59 -18.07
N ALA A 38 4.76 16.04 -18.07
CA ALA A 38 3.92 16.04 -19.27
C ALA A 38 4.55 16.90 -20.38
N PRO A 39 4.31 16.58 -21.66
CA PRO A 39 3.48 15.48 -22.15
C PRO A 39 4.21 14.13 -22.27
N ASN A 40 5.54 14.13 -22.12
CA ASN A 40 6.37 12.97 -22.47
C ASN A 40 6.40 11.89 -21.39
N TYR A 41 6.27 12.26 -20.12
CA TYR A 41 6.31 11.33 -18.98
C TYR A 41 7.50 10.36 -19.05
N ASP A 42 8.70 10.91 -19.24
CA ASP A 42 9.91 10.11 -19.44
C ASP A 42 10.16 9.16 -18.26
N LYS A 43 10.40 7.89 -18.58
CA LYS A 43 10.65 6.81 -17.61
C LYS A 43 12.00 6.12 -17.87
N SER A 44 12.85 6.75 -18.69
CA SER A 44 14.17 6.23 -19.05
C SER A 44 15.01 5.86 -17.83
N CYS A 45 14.89 6.59 -16.72
CA CYS A 45 15.58 6.31 -15.46
C CYS A 45 15.35 4.88 -14.95
N TRP A 46 14.16 4.31 -15.18
CA TRP A 46 13.84 2.93 -14.84
C TRP A 46 14.14 1.98 -16.00
N PHE A 47 13.61 2.27 -17.19
CA PHE A 47 13.68 1.34 -18.33
C PHE A 47 15.11 1.09 -18.82
N ASN A 48 16.04 2.03 -18.61
CA ASN A 48 17.45 1.85 -18.95
C ASN A 48 18.21 0.95 -17.96
N GLU A 49 17.66 0.71 -16.77
CA GLU A 49 18.26 -0.11 -15.71
C GLU A 49 17.55 -1.44 -15.49
N LYS A 50 16.24 -1.51 -15.75
CA LYS A 50 15.35 -2.64 -15.45
C LYS A 50 15.96 -4.01 -15.74
N GLU A 51 16.41 -4.22 -16.98
CA GLU A 51 16.93 -5.52 -17.44
C GLU A 51 18.34 -5.83 -16.91
N LYS A 52 19.04 -4.84 -16.35
CA LYS A 52 20.39 -4.98 -15.78
C LYS A 52 20.37 -5.42 -14.31
N LEU A 53 19.19 -5.44 -13.68
CA LEU A 53 19.06 -5.77 -12.27
C LEU A 53 19.17 -7.27 -11.97
N GLY A 54 19.15 -8.15 -12.98
CA GLY A 54 19.28 -9.59 -12.81
C GLY A 54 18.20 -10.16 -11.90
N MET A 55 16.93 -9.85 -12.22
CA MET A 55 15.73 -10.37 -11.56
C MET A 55 14.94 -11.20 -12.57
N ASP A 56 14.26 -12.26 -12.12
CA ASP A 56 13.48 -13.13 -13.02
C ASP A 56 12.30 -12.38 -13.67
N PHE A 57 11.66 -11.49 -12.91
CA PHE A 57 10.55 -10.65 -13.38
C PHE A 57 10.79 -9.18 -13.01
N PRO A 58 11.70 -8.46 -13.70
CA PRO A 58 12.07 -7.11 -13.31
C PRO A 58 10.86 -6.17 -13.26
N ASN A 59 10.56 -5.61 -12.09
CA ASN A 59 9.39 -4.77 -11.88
C ASN A 59 9.58 -3.81 -10.68
N LEU A 60 8.68 -2.84 -10.54
CA LEU A 60 8.60 -1.96 -9.37
C LEU A 60 7.28 -2.20 -8.62
N PRO A 61 7.28 -2.29 -7.26
CA PRO A 61 8.46 -2.22 -6.40
C PRO A 61 9.32 -3.47 -6.46
N TYR A 62 10.61 -3.31 -6.12
CA TYR A 62 11.51 -4.40 -5.80
C TYR A 62 12.23 -4.13 -4.47
N LEU A 63 12.65 -5.21 -3.80
CA LEU A 63 13.45 -5.20 -2.58
C LEU A 63 14.74 -6.01 -2.79
N GLU A 64 15.88 -5.44 -2.43
CA GLU A 64 17.16 -6.15 -2.34
C GLU A 64 17.54 -6.34 -0.87
N ASP A 65 17.86 -7.57 -0.47
CA ASP A 65 18.34 -7.92 0.86
C ASP A 65 19.53 -8.89 0.74
N GLY A 66 20.75 -8.34 0.73
CA GLY A 66 21.95 -9.09 0.36
C GLY A 66 21.82 -9.64 -1.06
N ASP A 67 21.99 -10.94 -1.22
CA ASP A 67 21.85 -11.64 -2.51
C ASP A 67 20.38 -11.90 -2.88
N THR A 68 19.43 -11.69 -1.95
CA THR A 68 18.01 -11.92 -2.21
C THR A 68 17.41 -10.72 -2.94
N LYS A 69 16.74 -10.98 -4.06
CA LYS A 69 15.97 -9.99 -4.82
C LYS A 69 14.50 -10.41 -4.86
N VAL A 70 13.61 -9.54 -4.42
CA VAL A 70 12.17 -9.80 -4.38
C VAL A 70 11.44 -8.74 -5.19
N VAL A 71 10.55 -9.17 -6.06
CA VAL A 71 9.64 -8.32 -6.85
C VAL A 71 8.19 -8.66 -6.47
N GLN A 72 7.22 -7.85 -6.90
CA GLN A 72 5.80 -7.91 -6.50
C GLN A 72 5.56 -7.42 -5.07
N SER A 73 4.70 -6.42 -4.90
CA SER A 73 4.46 -5.78 -3.59
C SER A 73 4.02 -6.78 -2.52
N ASN A 74 3.10 -7.68 -2.85
CA ASN A 74 2.59 -8.69 -1.93
C ASN A 74 3.67 -9.70 -1.52
N ALA A 75 4.51 -10.13 -2.47
CA ALA A 75 5.63 -11.02 -2.17
C ALA A 75 6.69 -10.34 -1.28
N ILE A 76 6.98 -9.05 -1.51
CA ILE A 76 7.87 -8.25 -0.67
C ILE A 76 7.30 -8.11 0.75
N LEU A 77 6.01 -7.78 0.89
CA LEU A 77 5.34 -7.70 2.19
C LEU A 77 5.41 -9.04 2.93
N ARG A 78 5.07 -10.15 2.27
CA ARG A 78 5.17 -11.50 2.85
C ARG A 78 6.61 -11.87 3.22
N TYR A 79 7.60 -11.47 2.42
CA TYR A 79 9.02 -11.69 2.72
C TYR A 79 9.44 -11.02 4.02
N ILE A 80 9.11 -9.74 4.20
CA ILE A 80 9.38 -9.00 5.43
C ILE A 80 8.57 -9.61 6.58
N ALA A 81 7.28 -9.85 6.38
CA ALA A 81 6.38 -10.39 7.39
C ALA A 81 6.85 -11.73 7.98
N ARG A 82 7.35 -12.65 7.14
CA ARG A 82 7.90 -13.94 7.59
C ARG A 82 9.13 -13.78 8.49
N LYS A 83 9.94 -12.75 8.29
CA LYS A 83 11.11 -12.48 9.16
C LYS A 83 10.71 -11.98 10.56
N HIS A 84 9.46 -11.55 10.72
CA HIS A 84 8.96 -10.92 11.94
C HIS A 84 7.68 -11.59 12.50
N ASN A 85 7.31 -12.78 12.01
CA ASN A 85 6.11 -13.52 12.40
C ASN A 85 4.79 -12.73 12.22
N LEU A 86 4.64 -12.01 11.11
CA LEU A 86 3.48 -11.15 10.81
C LEU A 86 2.56 -11.74 9.71
N CYS A 87 2.50 -13.06 9.58
CA CYS A 87 1.73 -13.77 8.54
C CYS A 87 0.45 -14.48 9.04
N GLY A 88 0.11 -14.35 10.32
CA GLY A 88 -0.88 -15.20 10.99
C GLY A 88 -0.23 -16.47 11.55
N GLU A 89 -0.61 -16.85 12.76
CA GLU A 89 -0.02 -17.97 13.50
C GLU A 89 -0.87 -19.23 13.42
N THR A 90 -2.19 -19.07 13.29
CA THR A 90 -3.14 -20.17 13.13
C THR A 90 -3.62 -20.29 11.68
N GLU A 91 -4.13 -21.47 11.32
CA GLU A 91 -4.76 -21.70 10.01
C GLU A 91 -5.88 -20.68 9.73
N GLU A 92 -6.67 -20.34 10.75
CA GLU A 92 -7.77 -19.38 10.60
C GLU A 92 -7.26 -17.96 10.33
N GLU A 93 -6.17 -17.54 10.98
CA GLU A 93 -5.53 -16.26 10.73
C GLU A 93 -4.88 -16.23 9.33
N GLN A 94 -4.21 -17.31 8.93
CA GLN A 94 -3.59 -17.43 7.61
C GLN A 94 -4.64 -17.38 6.50
N MET A 95 -5.76 -18.09 6.67
CA MET A 95 -6.91 -18.00 5.75
C MET A 95 -7.42 -16.55 5.62
N ARG A 96 -7.57 -15.82 6.75
CA ARG A 96 -8.01 -14.41 6.70
C ARG A 96 -7.01 -13.52 5.99
N VAL A 97 -5.72 -13.71 6.26
CA VAL A 97 -4.61 -13.01 5.60
C VAL A 97 -4.68 -13.24 4.09
N ASP A 98 -4.83 -14.49 3.65
CA ASP A 98 -4.85 -14.83 2.23
C ASP A 98 -6.08 -14.27 1.51
N ILE A 99 -7.27 -14.39 2.10
CA ILE A 99 -8.50 -13.79 1.55
C ILE A 99 -8.34 -12.27 1.41
N LEU A 100 -7.89 -11.62 2.50
CA LEU A 100 -7.86 -10.17 2.55
C LEU A 100 -6.77 -9.58 1.65
N GLU A 101 -5.60 -10.21 1.55
CA GLU A 101 -4.54 -9.76 0.64
C GLU A 101 -5.05 -9.68 -0.81
N ASN A 102 -5.79 -10.70 -1.25
CA ASN A 102 -6.31 -10.77 -2.61
C ASN A 102 -7.49 -9.80 -2.80
N GLN A 103 -8.42 -9.74 -1.85
CA GLN A 103 -9.56 -8.81 -1.91
C GLN A 103 -9.10 -7.35 -1.88
N ALA A 104 -8.05 -7.04 -1.12
CA ALA A 104 -7.43 -5.72 -1.06
C ALA A 104 -6.79 -5.35 -2.41
N MET A 105 -6.17 -6.30 -3.11
CA MET A 105 -5.62 -6.08 -4.44
C MET A 105 -6.70 -5.77 -5.48
N ASP A 106 -7.83 -6.47 -5.44
CA ASP A 106 -8.98 -6.19 -6.31
C ASP A 106 -9.57 -4.80 -6.04
N PHE A 107 -9.73 -4.45 -4.76
CA PHE A 107 -10.21 -3.12 -4.36
C PHE A 107 -9.27 -2.00 -4.85
N ARG A 108 -7.97 -2.20 -4.67
CA ARG A 108 -6.92 -1.32 -5.19
C ARG A 108 -7.01 -1.16 -6.70
N ASN A 109 -7.11 -2.27 -7.43
CA ASN A 109 -7.12 -2.25 -8.89
C ASN A 109 -8.35 -1.52 -9.44
N GLY A 110 -9.51 -1.67 -8.79
CA GLY A 110 -10.70 -0.87 -9.11
C GLY A 110 -10.46 0.63 -8.92
N PHE A 111 -9.82 1.03 -7.82
CA PHE A 111 -9.51 2.44 -7.57
C PHE A 111 -8.46 3.00 -8.55
N VAL A 112 -7.44 2.21 -8.90
CA VAL A 112 -6.45 2.57 -9.92
C VAL A 112 -7.11 2.74 -11.28
N GLN A 113 -8.02 1.84 -11.66
CA GLN A 113 -8.77 1.96 -12.92
C GLN A 113 -9.56 3.27 -12.98
N LEU A 114 -10.21 3.67 -11.89
CA LEU A 114 -10.85 4.98 -11.80
C LEU A 114 -9.83 6.12 -12.00
N CYS A 115 -8.73 6.11 -11.23
CA CYS A 115 -7.77 7.20 -11.20
C CYS A 115 -7.00 7.41 -12.52
N TYR A 116 -6.82 6.37 -13.32
CA TYR A 116 -6.07 6.43 -14.58
C TYR A 116 -6.96 6.36 -15.83
N GLY A 117 -8.26 6.09 -15.67
CA GLY A 117 -9.23 6.00 -16.76
C GLY A 117 -9.98 7.31 -17.04
N ASP A 118 -11.20 7.18 -17.53
CA ASP A 118 -12.14 8.30 -17.72
C ASP A 118 -12.75 8.70 -16.36
N PHE A 119 -11.94 9.37 -15.55
CA PHE A 119 -12.21 9.69 -14.15
C PHE A 119 -13.54 10.42 -13.97
N ASP A 120 -13.79 11.49 -14.74
CA ASP A 120 -14.98 12.32 -14.57
C ASP A 120 -16.28 11.55 -14.87
N LYS A 121 -16.26 10.64 -15.85
CA LYS A 121 -17.42 9.80 -16.17
C LYS A 121 -17.60 8.62 -15.22
N SER A 122 -16.51 8.09 -14.68
CA SER A 122 -16.52 6.86 -13.88
C SER A 122 -16.64 7.11 -12.37
N LYS A 123 -16.37 8.34 -11.92
CA LYS A 123 -16.32 8.70 -10.50
C LYS A 123 -17.63 8.38 -9.77
N SER A 124 -18.78 8.80 -10.30
CA SER A 124 -20.08 8.57 -9.65
C SER A 124 -20.38 7.08 -9.48
N CYS A 125 -20.21 6.29 -10.56
CA CYS A 125 -20.40 4.84 -10.53
C CYS A 125 -19.50 4.15 -9.50
N TYR A 126 -18.26 4.63 -9.32
CA TYR A 126 -17.36 4.12 -8.29
C TYR A 126 -17.83 4.50 -6.88
N THR A 127 -18.14 5.77 -6.64
CA THR A 127 -18.59 6.27 -5.33
C THR A 127 -19.92 5.66 -4.90
N ASP A 128 -20.83 5.38 -5.83
CA ASP A 128 -22.13 4.74 -5.54
C ASP A 128 -21.96 3.29 -5.04
N LYS A 129 -20.90 2.60 -5.48
CA LYS A 129 -20.58 1.21 -5.08
C LYS A 129 -19.69 1.13 -3.85
N LEU A 130 -18.91 2.18 -3.58
CA LEU A 130 -17.92 2.22 -2.51
C LEU A 130 -18.50 1.85 -1.13
N PRO A 131 -19.69 2.34 -0.70
CA PRO A 131 -20.28 1.92 0.57
C PRO A 131 -20.52 0.40 0.66
N GLY A 132 -20.96 -0.23 -0.43
CA GLY A 132 -21.15 -1.69 -0.46
C GLY A 132 -19.85 -2.45 -0.19
N THR A 133 -18.76 -2.02 -0.82
CA THR A 133 -17.42 -2.61 -0.63
C THR A 133 -16.85 -2.32 0.77
N LEU A 134 -16.98 -1.08 1.27
CA LEU A 134 -16.53 -0.73 2.62
C LEU A 134 -17.32 -1.49 3.70
N LYS A 135 -18.61 -1.72 3.49
CA LYS A 135 -19.42 -2.58 4.36
C LYS A 135 -18.84 -4.00 4.42
N GLN A 136 -18.42 -4.58 3.29
CA GLN A 136 -17.82 -5.92 3.28
C GLN A 136 -16.54 -5.98 4.13
N PHE A 137 -15.66 -4.97 4.03
CA PHE A 137 -14.46 -4.90 4.87
C PHE A 137 -14.78 -4.66 6.35
N SER A 138 -15.76 -3.81 6.64
CA SER A 138 -16.27 -3.57 7.99
C SER A 138 -16.82 -4.86 8.60
N ASP A 139 -17.66 -5.60 7.88
CA ASP A 139 -18.22 -6.87 8.33
C ASP A 139 -17.11 -7.93 8.52
N PHE A 140 -16.13 -7.98 7.62
CA PHE A 140 -15.00 -8.90 7.71
C PHE A 140 -14.11 -8.63 8.92
N LEU A 141 -13.80 -7.35 9.20
CA LEU A 141 -13.08 -6.95 10.42
C LEU A 141 -13.88 -7.32 11.68
N GLY A 142 -15.18 -7.01 11.69
CA GLY A 142 -16.07 -7.24 12.81
C GLY A 142 -15.58 -6.50 14.07
N ASP A 143 -15.50 -7.23 15.18
CA ASP A 143 -15.03 -6.73 16.48
C ASP A 143 -13.52 -6.93 16.71
N ARG A 144 -12.79 -7.48 15.74
CA ARG A 144 -11.36 -7.78 15.89
C ARG A 144 -10.52 -6.50 15.94
N LYS A 145 -9.39 -6.57 16.64
CA LYS A 145 -8.42 -5.48 16.71
C LYS A 145 -7.68 -5.29 15.39
N TRP A 146 -7.34 -6.38 14.73
CA TRP A 146 -6.67 -6.40 13.43
C TRP A 146 -7.42 -7.36 12.51
N PHE A 147 -7.19 -7.25 11.21
CA PHE A 147 -7.99 -7.97 10.23
C PHE A 147 -7.86 -9.50 10.34
N ALA A 148 -6.69 -10.01 10.74
CA ALA A 148 -6.47 -11.44 10.95
C ALA A 148 -7.00 -11.92 12.32
N GLY A 149 -6.97 -11.07 13.35
CA GLY A 149 -7.20 -11.45 14.74
C GLY A 149 -6.79 -10.37 15.75
N ASP A 150 -6.20 -10.79 16.87
CA ASP A 150 -5.74 -9.90 17.93
C ASP A 150 -4.34 -9.33 17.70
N LYS A 151 -3.56 -9.99 16.84
CA LYS A 151 -2.20 -9.60 16.44
C LYS A 151 -2.21 -8.97 15.05
N ILE A 152 -1.39 -7.94 14.88
CA ILE A 152 -1.22 -7.27 13.60
C ILE A 152 -0.44 -8.17 12.63
N THR A 153 -0.81 -8.11 11.36
CA THR A 153 -0.17 -8.85 10.27
C THR A 153 0.09 -7.90 9.10
N PHE A 154 0.81 -8.35 8.07
CA PHE A 154 1.15 -7.48 6.94
C PHE A 154 -0.07 -6.99 6.15
N VAL A 155 -1.21 -7.69 6.20
CA VAL A 155 -2.44 -7.25 5.50
C VAL A 155 -3.07 -6.03 6.14
N ASP A 156 -2.83 -5.77 7.43
CA ASP A 156 -3.26 -4.52 8.08
C ASP A 156 -2.56 -3.31 7.47
N PHE A 157 -1.32 -3.45 7.00
CA PHE A 157 -0.58 -2.37 6.33
C PHE A 157 -1.14 -2.08 4.93
N ILE A 158 -1.59 -3.13 4.23
CA ILE A 158 -2.28 -3.01 2.94
C ILE A 158 -3.63 -2.31 3.15
N MET A 159 -4.42 -2.78 4.10
CA MET A 159 -5.74 -2.21 4.36
C MET A 159 -5.69 -0.80 4.90
N TYR A 160 -4.72 -0.47 5.75
CA TYR A 160 -4.49 0.92 6.18
C TYR A 160 -4.27 1.82 4.96
N GLU A 161 -3.35 1.45 4.06
CA GLU A 161 -3.05 2.24 2.88
C GLU A 161 -4.28 2.47 2.02
N LEU A 162 -5.07 1.41 1.77
CA LEU A 162 -6.25 1.52 0.93
C LEU A 162 -7.32 2.39 1.60
N LEU A 163 -7.62 2.17 2.88
CA LEU A 163 -8.61 2.98 3.59
C LEU A 163 -8.19 4.45 3.71
N ASP A 164 -6.91 4.73 3.93
CA ASP A 164 -6.40 6.11 3.97
C ASP A 164 -6.51 6.80 2.60
N GLN A 165 -6.15 6.11 1.50
CA GLN A 165 -6.36 6.65 0.15
C GLN A 165 -7.83 6.99 -0.11
N HIS A 166 -8.76 6.15 0.35
CA HIS A 166 -10.19 6.39 0.18
C HIS A 166 -10.68 7.54 1.07
N ARG A 167 -10.18 7.66 2.31
CA ARG A 167 -10.43 8.82 3.18
C ARG A 167 -9.90 10.12 2.57
N MET A 168 -8.79 10.09 1.84
CA MET A 168 -8.28 11.24 1.09
C MET A 168 -9.14 11.58 -0.14
N PHE A 169 -9.69 10.55 -0.81
CA PHE A 169 -10.49 10.69 -2.02
C PHE A 169 -11.92 11.16 -1.75
N ASP A 170 -12.54 10.60 -0.72
CA ASP A 170 -13.88 10.91 -0.24
C ASP A 170 -13.84 10.93 1.30
N PRO A 171 -13.68 12.10 1.93
CA PRO A 171 -13.51 12.23 3.38
C PRO A 171 -14.64 11.65 4.23
N ALA A 172 -15.85 11.54 3.69
CA ALA A 172 -17.01 11.03 4.41
C ALA A 172 -17.22 9.52 4.23
N CYS A 173 -16.47 8.83 3.34
CA CYS A 173 -16.78 7.45 2.95
C CYS A 173 -16.71 6.44 4.12
N LEU A 174 -16.03 6.78 5.23
CA LEU A 174 -15.87 5.92 6.40
C LEU A 174 -16.78 6.28 7.59
N ASP A 175 -17.64 7.30 7.47
CA ASP A 175 -18.42 7.82 8.60
C ASP A 175 -19.34 6.77 9.22
N ASP A 176 -19.98 5.96 8.36
CA ASP A 176 -20.89 4.89 8.75
C ASP A 176 -20.17 3.63 9.28
N TYR A 177 -18.85 3.52 9.13
CA TYR A 177 -18.05 2.35 9.50
C TYR A 177 -17.13 2.64 10.68
N LYS A 178 -17.72 2.73 11.88
CA LYS A 178 -16.98 3.06 13.12
C LYS A 178 -15.76 2.16 13.35
N ASN A 179 -15.87 0.86 13.12
CA ASN A 179 -14.75 -0.08 13.33
C ASN A 179 -13.59 0.14 12.36
N LEU A 180 -13.85 0.51 11.10
CA LEU A 180 -12.81 0.88 10.13
C LEU A 180 -12.12 2.20 10.51
N ARG A 181 -12.87 3.19 11.01
CA ARG A 181 -12.27 4.42 11.56
C ARG A 181 -11.40 4.13 12.77
N CYS A 182 -11.89 3.33 13.72
CA CYS A 182 -11.09 2.90 14.87
C CYS A 182 -9.86 2.08 14.47
N PHE A 183 -9.93 1.32 13.36
CA PHE A 183 -8.77 0.63 12.80
C PHE A 183 -7.70 1.61 12.28
N LEU A 184 -8.10 2.65 11.53
CA LEU A 184 -7.18 3.70 11.07
C LEU A 184 -6.52 4.41 12.26
N ASP A 185 -7.31 4.86 13.24
CA ASP A 185 -6.79 5.56 14.42
C ASP A 185 -5.80 4.67 15.20
N ARG A 186 -6.13 3.39 15.35
CA ARG A 186 -5.27 2.42 16.03
C ARG A 186 -3.97 2.20 15.28
N PHE A 187 -4.02 2.05 13.96
CA PHE A 187 -2.82 1.88 13.14
C PHE A 187 -1.90 3.10 13.21
N GLU A 188 -2.48 4.30 13.09
CA GLU A 188 -1.74 5.58 13.16
C GLU A 188 -1.15 5.84 14.56
N SER A 189 -1.76 5.26 15.61
CA SER A 189 -1.27 5.35 16.99
C SER A 189 -0.11 4.40 17.33
N LEU A 190 0.23 3.45 16.45
CA LEU A 190 1.38 2.58 16.66
C LEU A 190 2.66 3.43 16.73
N GLU A 191 3.45 3.28 17.79
CA GLU A 191 4.59 4.17 18.09
C GLU A 191 5.50 4.40 16.87
N LYS A 192 5.92 3.33 16.19
CA LYS A 192 6.80 3.42 15.01
C LYS A 192 6.12 4.04 13.79
N ILE A 193 4.82 3.83 13.62
CA ILE A 193 4.05 4.44 12.54
C ILE A 193 3.86 5.94 12.81
N ALA A 194 3.48 6.30 14.03
CA ALA A 194 3.32 7.69 14.46
C ALA A 194 4.63 8.47 14.34
N GLU A 195 5.77 7.85 14.70
CA GLU A 195 7.11 8.41 14.53
C GLU A 195 7.42 8.62 13.04
N TYR A 196 7.22 7.59 12.22
CA TYR A 196 7.45 7.65 10.78
C TYR A 196 6.61 8.75 10.12
N MET A 197 5.31 8.83 10.39
CA MET A 197 4.38 9.81 9.81
C MET A 197 4.73 11.26 10.12
N LYS A 198 5.44 11.51 11.23
CA LYS A 198 5.94 12.85 11.60
C LYS A 198 7.30 13.18 10.99
N SER A 199 7.98 12.19 10.41
CA SER A 199 9.31 12.35 9.83
C SER A 199 9.25 12.90 8.40
N ASN A 200 10.37 13.44 7.93
CA ASN A 200 10.54 13.87 6.54
C ASN A 200 10.58 12.71 5.53
N LYS A 201 10.64 11.46 5.99
CA LYS A 201 10.58 10.26 5.14
C LYS A 201 9.14 9.88 4.76
N PHE A 202 8.14 10.38 5.49
CA PHE A 202 6.75 10.02 5.22
C PHE A 202 6.27 10.63 3.91
N MET A 203 5.88 9.76 2.98
CA MET A 203 5.39 10.16 1.67
C MET A 203 3.87 10.16 1.64
N LYS A 204 3.27 11.26 2.07
CA LYS A 204 1.81 11.43 2.05
C LYS A 204 1.24 11.53 0.62
N THR A 205 1.94 12.27 -0.25
CA THR A 205 1.58 12.53 -1.64
C THR A 205 2.86 12.59 -2.52
N PRO A 206 2.73 12.41 -3.84
CA PRO A 206 1.52 12.04 -4.58
C PRO A 206 1.12 10.57 -4.35
N VAL A 207 -0.19 10.30 -4.29
CA VAL A 207 -0.73 8.94 -4.18
C VAL A 207 -0.42 8.12 -5.44
N ASN A 208 -0.63 8.74 -6.60
CA ASN A 208 -0.49 8.15 -7.93
C ASN A 208 0.60 8.86 -8.75
N SER A 209 1.00 8.25 -9.87
CA SER A 209 1.94 8.86 -10.79
C SER A 209 1.36 10.10 -11.48
N LYS A 210 2.23 10.92 -12.06
CA LYS A 210 1.89 12.15 -12.80
C LYS A 210 0.81 11.97 -13.88
N MET A 211 0.65 10.75 -14.40
CA MET A 211 -0.31 10.41 -15.46
C MET A 211 -1.75 10.21 -14.94
N ALA A 212 -1.95 10.04 -13.63
CA ALA A 212 -3.29 9.86 -13.07
C ALA A 212 -4.09 11.17 -13.06
N LYS A 213 -5.42 11.03 -13.04
CA LYS A 213 -6.38 12.13 -12.92
C LYS A 213 -6.64 12.55 -11.46
N TRP A 214 -6.32 11.68 -10.50
CA TRP A 214 -6.42 11.97 -9.08
C TRP A 214 -5.18 11.52 -8.31
N GLY A 215 -4.79 12.30 -7.30
CA GLY A 215 -3.67 12.00 -6.41
C GLY A 215 -2.29 12.10 -7.08
N ASN A 216 -2.15 12.82 -8.19
CA ASN A 216 -0.92 12.92 -8.99
C ASN A 216 -0.01 14.12 -8.62
N LYS A 217 -0.41 14.92 -7.64
CA LYS A 217 0.32 16.12 -7.21
C LYS A 217 0.95 15.92 -5.84
N LYS A 218 2.11 16.53 -5.63
CA LYS A 218 2.75 16.65 -4.32
C LYS A 218 2.10 17.82 -3.59
N GLU A 219 1.74 17.60 -2.34
CA GLU A 219 1.09 18.55 -1.43
C GLU A 219 1.96 18.78 -0.20
#